data_AF-N2ARA7-F1
#
_entry.id   AF-N2ARA7-F1
#
_cell.length_a   1.000
_cell.length_b   1.000
_cell.length_c   1.000
_cell.angle_alpha   90.00
_cell.angle_beta   90.00
_cell.angle_gamma   90.00
#
_symmetry.space_group_name_H-M   'P 1'
#
loop_
_entity.id
_entity.type
_entity.pdbx_description
1 polymer ?
#
loop_
_entity_poly.entity_id
_entity_poly.type
_entity_poly.pdbx_seq_one_letter_code
_entity_poly.pdbx_strand_id
1 'polypeptide(L)'
;MMKMTGKAFAKKLFGARYERLPRTLLMDVIVFWGLYTAGFQVQIAASVRILMINAFTAGVMWQALTSKDNAVELKTMLMLPQQPKEFVFFYVAVLGGYTVLTKTGLLLAVLLAVSAWKPIEMIGMVISMLHAVLMAAAAYCLRKYWYAGGLWAAAIMSAILFLGSRPWFGLLPLANSFVAILILWKADGYVFYRKESEKSHVIKQRKRGSLWRYFFRYLSCHKNYLLNTAVMWCVALVLPYFFSEMAGLSVIPVGFAILSLNTPICILLSCDRDLEQAVRFLPGQKRRFCIPYCLFIFSCNMAADAIFLCSWQIQNGGITVLVIAGAVFFALQSAVLSVLLEWFYPIRGWKIESDLWHHPRKYVVPVVMLLLAGAVSSCPVLLPVLLGLLAVEIIVLLFIF
;
A
#
# COMPACT_ATOMS: atom_id res chain seq x y z
N MET A 1 25.38 21.79 24.34
CA MET A 1 24.15 21.04 24.69
C MET A 1 23.68 20.11 23.57
N MET A 2 23.64 20.56 22.30
CA MET A 2 23.25 19.75 21.12
C MET A 2 24.02 18.43 20.97
N LYS A 3 25.31 18.41 21.29
CA LYS A 3 26.14 17.19 21.25
C LYS A 3 25.65 16.09 22.22
N MET A 4 25.06 16.45 23.37
CA MET A 4 24.64 15.50 24.40
C MET A 4 23.27 14.90 24.09
N THR A 5 22.29 15.74 23.76
CA THR A 5 20.95 15.32 23.33
C THR A 5 21.00 14.51 22.05
N GLY A 6 21.84 14.96 21.12
CA GLY A 6 22.05 14.29 19.85
C GLY A 6 22.72 12.93 19.97
N LYS A 7 23.70 12.80 20.88
CA LYS A 7 24.33 11.52 21.20
C LYS A 7 23.34 10.56 21.85
N ALA A 8 22.44 11.04 22.70
CA ALA A 8 21.38 10.21 23.29
C ALA A 8 20.42 9.67 22.22
N PHE A 9 19.98 10.53 21.29
CA PHE A 9 19.12 10.12 20.17
C PHE A 9 19.81 9.08 19.27
N ALA A 10 21.05 9.35 18.87
CA ALA A 10 21.84 8.43 18.06
C ALA A 10 22.03 7.07 18.76
N LYS A 11 22.33 7.07 20.06
CA LYS A 11 22.40 5.83 20.85
C LYS A 11 21.08 5.08 20.91
N LYS A 12 19.93 5.75 20.95
CA LYS A 12 18.64 5.06 20.90
C LYS A 12 18.42 4.35 19.55
N LEU A 13 18.78 5.00 18.45
CA LEU A 13 18.63 4.42 17.11
C LEU A 13 19.63 3.28 16.86
N PHE A 14 20.91 3.49 17.18
CA PHE A 14 22.00 2.54 16.89
C PHE A 14 22.32 1.57 18.04
N GLY A 15 21.68 1.69 19.20
CA GLY A 15 21.96 0.93 20.41
C GLY A 15 22.91 1.66 21.37
N ALA A 16 22.85 1.32 22.66
CA ALA A 16 23.54 2.06 23.73
C ALA A 16 25.06 2.20 23.51
N ARG A 17 25.69 1.18 22.89
CA ARG A 17 27.09 1.15 22.46
C ARG A 17 27.25 1.13 20.93
N TYR A 18 26.26 1.61 20.19
CA TYR A 18 26.20 1.59 18.72
C TYR A 18 26.24 0.18 18.09
N GLU A 19 25.91 -0.86 18.87
CA GLU A 19 26.04 -2.28 18.50
C GLU A 19 25.21 -2.70 17.28
N ARG A 20 24.12 -1.98 16.98
CA ARG A 20 23.30 -2.30 15.79
C ARG A 20 24.03 -2.01 14.50
N LEU A 21 24.84 -0.95 14.44
CA LEU A 21 25.54 -0.50 13.24
C LEU A 21 26.54 -1.54 12.71
N PRO A 22 27.51 -2.06 13.50
CA PRO A 22 28.43 -3.09 13.01
C PRO A 22 27.68 -4.38 12.69
N ARG A 23 26.64 -4.74 13.46
CA ARG A 23 25.85 -5.96 13.19
C ARG A 23 25.13 -5.89 11.84
N THR A 24 24.50 -4.75 11.50
CA THR A 24 23.83 -4.58 10.20
C THR A 24 24.84 -4.55 9.06
N LEU A 25 25.96 -3.85 9.21
CA LEU A 25 27.01 -3.83 8.19
C LEU A 25 27.61 -5.22 7.94
N LEU A 26 27.81 -6.03 8.99
CA LEU A 26 28.27 -7.41 8.84
C LEU A 26 27.25 -8.26 8.07
N MET A 27 25.96 -8.11 8.36
CA MET A 27 24.90 -8.79 7.61
C MET A 27 24.90 -8.37 6.13
N ASP A 28 25.03 -7.07 5.86
CA ASP A 28 25.08 -6.53 4.49
C ASP A 28 26.28 -7.09 3.71
N VAL A 29 27.45 -7.18 4.35
CA VAL A 29 28.66 -7.78 3.76
C VAL A 29 28.48 -9.28 3.48
N ILE A 30 27.87 -10.02 4.41
CA ILE A 30 27.58 -11.46 4.22
C ILE A 30 26.63 -11.65 3.03
N VAL A 31 25.56 -10.87 2.95
CA VAL A 31 24.58 -10.94 1.85
C VAL A 31 25.23 -10.57 0.53
N PHE A 32 26.02 -9.51 0.50
CA PHE A 32 26.77 -9.10 -0.70
C PHE A 32 27.67 -10.22 -1.20
N TRP A 33 28.53 -10.77 -0.34
CA TRP A 33 29.47 -11.84 -0.73
C TRP A 33 28.75 -13.13 -1.13
N GLY A 34 27.67 -13.50 -0.42
CA GLY A 34 26.88 -14.67 -0.76
C GLY A 34 26.26 -14.58 -2.15
N LEU A 35 25.69 -13.42 -2.51
CA LEU A 35 25.10 -13.19 -3.83
C LEU A 35 26.16 -13.04 -4.92
N TYR A 36 27.27 -12.36 -4.61
CA TYR A 36 28.37 -12.15 -5.55
C TYR A 36 29.06 -13.47 -5.93
N THR A 37 29.33 -14.33 -4.95
CA THR A 37 29.93 -15.66 -5.20
C THR A 37 28.99 -16.61 -5.92
N ALA A 38 27.67 -16.48 -5.73
CA ALA A 38 26.68 -17.25 -6.47
C ALA A 38 26.62 -16.90 -7.97
N GLY A 39 27.33 -15.86 -8.43
CA GLY A 39 27.41 -15.48 -9.84
C GLY A 39 26.11 -14.94 -10.42
N PHE A 40 25.13 -14.59 -9.58
CA PHE A 40 23.82 -14.13 -10.03
C PHE A 40 23.90 -12.70 -10.58
N GLN A 41 23.80 -12.54 -11.89
CA GLN A 41 23.87 -11.23 -12.57
C GLN A 41 22.54 -10.91 -13.25
N VAL A 42 21.92 -9.79 -12.86
CA VAL A 42 20.69 -9.28 -13.47
C VAL A 42 20.96 -7.92 -14.10
N GLN A 43 20.57 -7.78 -15.37
CA GLN A 43 20.63 -6.51 -16.08
C GLN A 43 19.48 -5.61 -15.62
N ILE A 44 19.79 -4.69 -14.71
CA ILE A 44 18.83 -3.69 -14.21
C ILE A 44 19.21 -2.32 -14.76
N ALA A 45 18.27 -1.67 -15.45
CA ALA A 45 18.46 -0.31 -15.95
C ALA A 45 18.85 0.67 -14.82
N ALA A 46 19.75 1.63 -15.12
CA ALA A 46 20.24 2.60 -14.13
C ALA A 46 19.11 3.43 -13.51
N SER A 47 18.12 3.85 -14.30
CA SER A 47 16.94 4.57 -13.82
C SER A 47 16.14 3.75 -12.80
N VAL A 48 15.98 2.45 -13.03
CA VAL A 48 15.26 1.53 -12.13
C VAL A 48 16.02 1.34 -10.82
N ARG A 49 17.35 1.17 -10.86
CA ARG A 49 18.19 1.08 -9.64
C ARG A 49 18.08 2.34 -8.79
N ILE A 50 18.21 3.51 -9.42
CA ILE A 50 18.09 4.81 -8.74
C ILE A 50 16.68 4.99 -8.18
N LEU A 51 15.64 4.60 -8.92
CA LEU A 51 14.26 4.68 -8.46
C LEU A 51 14.00 3.80 -7.24
N MET A 52 14.46 2.55 -7.27
CA MET A 52 14.32 1.62 -6.14
C MET A 52 14.96 2.19 -4.88
N ILE A 53 16.19 2.70 -4.99
CA ILE A 53 16.91 3.29 -3.85
C ILE A 53 16.19 4.55 -3.35
N ASN A 54 15.76 5.45 -4.23
CA ASN A 54 15.04 6.66 -3.83
C ASN A 54 13.71 6.34 -3.13
N ALA A 55 12.88 5.50 -3.75
CA ALA A 55 11.55 5.16 -3.23
C ALA A 55 11.67 4.41 -1.88
N PHE A 56 12.60 3.46 -1.80
CA PHE A 56 12.84 2.72 -0.56
C PHE A 56 13.40 3.61 0.55
N THR A 57 14.43 4.42 0.26
CA THR A 57 15.04 5.34 1.25
C THR A 57 14.03 6.38 1.74
N ALA A 58 13.28 7.01 0.82
CA ALA A 58 12.26 7.99 1.17
C ALA A 58 11.13 7.36 1.98
N GLY A 59 10.68 6.16 1.62
CA GLY A 59 9.64 5.42 2.34
C GLY A 59 10.06 5.07 3.77
N VAL A 60 11.27 4.52 3.94
CA VAL A 60 11.82 4.18 5.26
C VAL A 60 12.04 5.45 6.10
N MET A 61 12.57 6.52 5.50
CA MET A 61 12.73 7.82 6.18
C MET A 61 11.38 8.38 6.63
N TRP A 62 10.35 8.29 5.78
CA TRP A 62 8.99 8.71 6.12
C TRP A 62 8.39 7.89 7.26
N GLN A 63 8.60 6.58 7.26
CA GLN A 63 8.20 5.70 8.38
C GLN A 63 8.94 6.08 9.67
N ALA A 64 10.24 6.36 9.60
CA ALA A 64 11.04 6.76 10.75
C ALA A 64 10.58 8.12 11.32
N LEU A 65 10.22 9.08 10.46
CA LEU A 65 9.66 10.38 10.84
C LEU A 65 8.26 10.28 11.44
N THR A 66 7.46 9.28 11.02
CA THR A 66 6.08 9.09 11.50
C THR A 66 5.95 8.16 12.71
N SER A 67 7.06 7.54 13.14
CA SER A 67 7.09 6.61 14.27
C SER A 67 6.70 7.28 15.60
N LYS A 68 5.82 6.61 16.37
CA LYS A 68 5.38 7.08 17.69
C LYS A 68 6.52 7.05 18.72
N ASP A 69 7.40 6.06 18.64
CA ASP A 69 8.51 5.90 19.60
C ASP A 69 9.51 7.06 19.50
N ASN A 70 9.63 7.66 18.32
CA ASN A 70 10.47 8.84 18.10
C ASN A 70 9.78 10.12 18.57
N ALA A 71 8.44 10.18 18.55
CA ALA A 71 7.68 11.34 19.00
C ALA A 71 7.86 11.62 20.49
N VAL A 72 8.00 10.58 21.32
CA VAL A 72 8.25 10.71 22.77
C VAL A 72 9.58 11.41 23.04
N GLU A 73 10.65 10.99 22.37
CA GLU A 73 11.97 11.61 22.51
C GLU A 73 12.07 12.98 21.88
N LEU A 74 11.42 13.16 20.72
CA LEU A 74 11.34 14.45 20.08
C LEU A 74 10.70 15.48 21.02
N LYS A 75 9.66 15.09 21.77
CA LYS A 75 9.04 15.92 22.81
C LYS A 75 10.07 16.34 23.86
N THR A 76 10.86 15.39 24.38
CA THR A 76 11.90 15.67 25.37
C THR A 76 12.99 16.60 24.81
N MET A 77 13.36 16.46 23.54
CA MET A 77 14.37 17.33 22.91
C MET A 77 13.86 18.74 22.66
N LEU A 78 12.60 18.89 22.27
CA LEU A 78 11.94 20.18 22.03
C LEU A 78 11.70 20.97 23.33
N MET A 79 11.69 20.32 24.50
CA MET A 79 11.58 20.99 25.82
C MET A 79 12.87 21.72 26.22
N LEU A 80 13.99 21.45 25.56
CA LEU A 80 15.27 22.11 25.86
C LEU A 80 15.42 23.39 25.02
N PRO A 81 16.04 24.46 25.56
CA PRO A 81 16.30 25.67 24.80
C PRO A 81 17.33 25.35 23.70
N GLN A 82 16.86 25.27 22.45
CA GLN A 82 17.67 24.95 21.29
C GLN A 82 17.38 25.93 20.14
N GLN A 83 18.40 26.20 19.32
CA GLN A 83 18.18 26.92 18.07
C GLN A 83 17.37 26.03 17.10
N PRO A 84 16.25 26.53 16.55
CA PRO A 84 15.32 25.70 15.79
C PRO A 84 15.97 25.06 14.55
N LYS A 85 16.87 25.79 13.87
CA LYS A 85 17.50 25.34 12.63
C LYS A 85 18.53 24.22 12.86
N GLU A 86 19.44 24.41 13.81
CA GLU A 86 20.48 23.43 14.13
C GLU A 86 19.85 22.10 14.56
N PHE A 87 18.76 22.17 15.33
CA PHE A 87 18.00 21.01 15.73
C PHE A 87 17.40 20.25 14.54
N VAL A 88 16.76 20.94 13.60
CA VAL A 88 16.15 20.30 12.42
C VAL A 88 17.19 19.56 11.59
N PHE A 89 18.31 20.21 11.26
CA PHE A 89 19.37 19.57 10.49
C PHE A 89 19.99 18.39 11.24
N PHE A 90 20.22 18.54 12.54
CA PHE A 90 20.76 17.47 13.36
C PHE A 90 19.81 16.26 13.42
N TYR A 91 18.52 16.51 13.65
CA TYR A 91 17.49 15.47 13.72
C TYR A 91 17.36 14.71 12.40
N VAL A 92 17.29 15.44 11.28
CA VAL A 92 17.23 14.86 9.93
C VAL A 92 18.51 14.08 9.61
N ALA A 93 19.69 14.59 10.00
CA ALA A 93 20.96 13.90 9.76
C ALA A 93 21.09 12.59 10.53
N VAL A 94 20.72 12.56 11.82
CA VAL A 94 20.79 11.34 12.63
C VAL A 94 19.76 10.31 12.17
N LEU A 95 18.53 10.74 11.90
CA LEU A 95 17.47 9.85 11.41
C LEU A 95 17.79 9.33 10.00
N GLY A 96 18.30 10.20 9.14
CA GLY A 96 18.77 9.87 7.80
C GLY A 96 19.97 8.92 7.79
N GLY A 97 20.94 9.14 8.67
CA GLY A 97 22.06 8.22 8.84
C GLY A 97 21.60 6.84 9.29
N TYR A 98 20.63 6.79 10.21
CA TYR A 98 20.03 5.52 10.64
C TYR A 98 19.30 4.82 9.49
N THR A 99 18.47 5.53 8.71
CA THR A 99 17.71 4.94 7.60
C THR A 99 18.65 4.42 6.52
N VAL A 100 19.69 5.18 6.20
CA VAL A 100 20.70 4.81 5.23
C VAL A 100 21.47 3.56 5.66
N LEU A 101 22.06 3.59 6.85
CA LEU A 101 23.02 2.57 7.28
C LEU A 101 22.36 1.28 7.73
N THR A 102 21.12 1.31 8.23
CA THR A 102 20.49 0.12 8.82
C THR A 102 19.40 -0.51 7.97
N LYS A 103 18.85 0.23 7.00
CA LYS A 103 17.73 -0.24 6.18
C LYS A 103 18.08 -0.25 4.71
N THR A 104 18.55 0.86 4.17
CA THR A 104 18.87 0.93 2.73
C THR A 104 20.20 0.26 2.41
N GLY A 105 21.08 0.09 3.40
CA GLY A 105 22.32 -0.71 3.31
C GLY A 105 22.09 -2.11 2.76
N LEU A 106 21.06 -2.82 3.24
CA LEU A 106 20.72 -4.16 2.76
C LEU A 106 20.30 -4.17 1.29
N LEU A 107 19.41 -3.25 0.88
CA LEU A 107 18.99 -3.12 -0.51
C LEU A 107 20.20 -2.78 -1.40
N LEU A 108 21.07 -1.90 -0.92
CA LEU A 108 22.29 -1.52 -1.61
C LEU A 108 23.24 -2.72 -1.77
N ALA A 109 23.44 -3.52 -0.72
CA ALA A 109 24.27 -4.72 -0.77
C ALA A 109 23.78 -5.71 -1.84
N VAL A 110 22.47 -5.94 -1.93
CA VAL A 110 21.87 -6.79 -2.96
C VAL A 110 22.09 -6.21 -4.37
N LEU A 111 21.82 -4.91 -4.56
CA LEU A 111 21.98 -4.27 -5.87
C LEU A 111 23.45 -4.19 -6.32
N LEU A 112 24.39 -4.04 -5.39
CA LEU A 112 25.82 -4.07 -5.66
C LEU A 112 26.30 -5.46 -6.07
N ALA A 113 25.75 -6.53 -5.46
CA ALA A 113 26.14 -7.89 -5.78
C ALA A 113 25.60 -8.37 -7.15
N VAL A 114 24.37 -7.99 -7.47
CA VAL A 114 23.61 -8.58 -8.59
C VAL A 114 23.73 -7.79 -9.91
N SER A 115 24.24 -6.56 -9.88
CA SER A 115 24.26 -5.68 -11.05
C SER A 115 25.67 -5.22 -11.41
N ALA A 116 25.94 -4.98 -12.69
CA ALA A 116 27.17 -4.34 -13.16
C ALA A 116 27.10 -2.82 -12.95
N TRP A 117 28.17 -2.22 -12.44
CA TRP A 117 28.22 -0.80 -12.08
C TRP A 117 29.31 -0.05 -12.82
N LYS A 118 28.94 1.12 -13.35
CA LYS A 118 29.91 2.13 -13.78
C LYS A 118 30.27 3.04 -12.60
N PRO A 119 31.52 3.52 -12.47
CA PRO A 119 31.92 4.42 -11.38
C PRO A 119 31.04 5.68 -11.26
N ILE A 120 30.56 6.21 -12.39
CA ILE A 120 29.67 7.38 -12.40
C ILE A 120 28.27 7.09 -11.84
N GLU A 121 27.77 5.87 -12.05
CA GLU A 121 26.48 5.42 -11.52
C GLU A 121 26.53 5.24 -10.00
N MET A 122 27.67 4.80 -9.48
CA MET A 122 27.91 4.70 -8.03
C MET A 122 27.83 6.07 -7.35
N ILE A 123 28.45 7.09 -7.93
CA ILE A 123 28.40 8.46 -7.40
C ILE A 123 26.96 9.00 -7.47
N GLY A 124 26.27 8.82 -8.60
CA GLY A 124 24.88 9.24 -8.75
C GLY A 124 23.94 8.56 -7.75
N MET A 125 24.22 7.30 -7.42
CA MET A 125 23.45 6.55 -6.43
C MET A 125 23.63 7.10 -5.01
N VAL A 126 24.86 7.38 -4.57
CA VAL A 126 25.12 8.01 -3.26
C VAL A 126 24.41 9.37 -3.16
N ILE A 127 24.53 10.20 -4.20
CA ILE A 127 23.85 11.50 -4.28
C ILE A 127 22.34 11.31 -4.16
N SER A 128 21.77 10.34 -4.88
CA SER A 128 20.34 10.10 -4.89
C SER A 128 19.79 9.57 -3.56
N MET A 129 20.57 8.76 -2.84
CA MET A 129 20.20 8.27 -1.51
C MET A 129 20.15 9.43 -0.49
N LEU A 130 21.17 10.29 -0.48
CA LEU A 130 21.18 11.50 0.36
C LEU A 130 20.03 12.45 -0.02
N HIS A 131 19.79 12.59 -1.32
CA HIS A 131 18.67 13.36 -1.84
C HIS A 131 17.33 12.83 -1.32
N ALA A 132 17.10 11.52 -1.36
CA ALA A 132 15.86 10.90 -0.91
C ALA A 132 15.57 11.18 0.57
N VAL A 133 16.59 11.16 1.43
CA VAL A 133 16.48 11.51 2.85
C VAL A 133 16.04 12.96 3.03
N LEU A 134 16.71 13.90 2.36
CA LEU A 134 16.40 15.33 2.44
C LEU A 134 15.01 15.64 1.89
N MET A 135 14.67 15.04 0.74
CA MET A 135 13.37 15.21 0.09
C MET A 135 12.24 14.69 0.97
N ALA A 136 12.39 13.49 1.55
CA ALA A 136 11.40 12.93 2.48
C ALA A 136 11.19 13.83 3.72
N ALA A 137 12.28 14.36 4.28
CA ALA A 137 12.20 15.29 5.42
C ALA A 137 11.53 16.63 5.04
N ALA A 138 11.88 17.21 3.90
CA ALA A 138 11.27 18.46 3.41
C ALA A 138 9.79 18.27 3.04
N ALA A 139 9.44 17.17 2.39
CA ALA A 139 8.05 16.80 2.09
C ALA A 139 7.25 16.61 3.39
N TYR A 140 7.88 16.08 4.44
CA TYR A 140 7.26 15.93 5.75
C TYR A 140 6.95 17.30 6.38
N CYS A 141 7.84 18.27 6.24
CA CYS A 141 7.58 19.65 6.66
C CYS A 141 6.38 20.27 5.92
N LEU A 142 6.20 19.92 4.64
CA LEU A 142 5.09 20.38 3.81
C LEU A 142 3.83 19.52 3.92
N ARG A 143 3.73 18.59 4.90
CA ARG A 143 2.56 17.69 5.06
C ARG A 143 1.20 18.41 5.13
N LYS A 144 1.18 19.66 5.57
CA LYS A 144 -0.03 20.51 5.60
C LYS A 144 -0.58 20.75 4.19
N TYR A 145 0.30 20.85 3.20
CA TYR A 145 0.00 21.00 1.78
C TYR A 145 0.29 19.69 1.05
N TRP A 146 -0.40 18.62 1.45
CA TRP A 146 -0.15 17.26 0.96
C TRP A 146 -0.21 17.14 -0.58
N TYR A 147 -1.06 17.94 -1.24
CA TYR A 147 -1.12 18.02 -2.71
C TYR A 147 0.19 18.49 -3.33
N ALA A 148 0.83 19.52 -2.75
CA ALA A 148 2.10 20.05 -3.24
C ALA A 148 3.23 19.04 -3.03
N GLY A 149 3.24 18.36 -1.88
CA GLY A 149 4.19 17.26 -1.62
C GLY A 149 4.00 16.08 -2.59
N GLY A 150 2.76 15.71 -2.88
CA GLY A 150 2.43 14.65 -3.84
C GLY A 150 2.84 15.01 -5.27
N LEU A 151 2.55 16.23 -5.72
CA LEU A 151 2.95 16.72 -7.04
C LEU A 151 4.47 16.82 -7.17
N TRP A 152 5.17 17.27 -6.13
CA TRP A 152 6.64 17.33 -6.09
C TRP A 152 7.25 15.92 -6.17
N ALA A 153 6.73 14.96 -5.40
CA ALA A 153 7.18 13.57 -5.47
C ALA A 153 6.94 12.97 -6.87
N ALA A 154 5.76 13.18 -7.46
CA ALA A 154 5.43 12.69 -8.80
C ALA A 154 6.38 13.29 -9.86
N ALA A 155 6.66 14.59 -9.80
CA ALA A 155 7.58 15.25 -10.73
C ALA A 155 9.01 14.67 -10.65
N ILE A 156 9.51 14.42 -9.43
CA ILE A 156 10.85 13.85 -9.23
C ILE A 156 10.90 12.39 -9.67
N MET A 157 9.87 11.59 -9.39
CA MET A 157 9.80 10.20 -9.84
C MET A 157 9.78 10.11 -11.38
N SER A 158 9.01 10.96 -12.04
CA SER A 158 9.03 11.07 -13.51
C SER A 158 10.41 11.48 -14.02
N ALA A 159 11.05 12.48 -13.41
CA ALA A 159 12.40 12.89 -13.80
C ALA A 159 13.43 11.75 -13.64
N ILE A 160 13.35 10.95 -12.56
CA ILE A 160 14.21 9.79 -12.36
C ILE A 160 14.00 8.75 -13.46
N LEU A 161 12.75 8.46 -13.83
CA LEU A 161 12.42 7.48 -14.86
C LEU A 161 12.94 7.89 -16.25
N PHE A 162 12.70 9.14 -16.65
CA PHE A 162 13.03 9.61 -18.01
C PHE A 162 14.48 10.09 -18.17
N LEU A 163 15.10 10.67 -17.13
CA LEU A 163 16.46 11.23 -17.20
C LEU A 163 17.50 10.37 -16.48
N GLY A 164 17.10 9.34 -15.71
CA GLY A 164 18.00 8.54 -14.86
C GLY A 164 19.09 7.77 -15.59
N SER A 165 18.99 7.59 -16.91
CA SER A 165 20.02 6.95 -17.75
C SER A 165 21.09 7.92 -18.26
N ARG A 166 20.89 9.25 -18.11
CA ARG A 166 21.83 10.26 -18.64
C ARG A 166 22.97 10.52 -17.64
N PRO A 167 24.21 10.77 -18.12
CA PRO A 167 25.37 10.97 -17.24
C PRO A 167 25.28 12.22 -16.36
N TRP A 168 24.54 13.24 -16.81
CA TRP A 168 24.30 14.50 -16.08
C TRP A 168 23.17 14.41 -15.05
N PHE A 169 22.54 13.24 -14.91
CA PHE A 169 21.39 13.05 -14.03
C PHE A 169 21.67 13.51 -12.60
N GLY A 170 22.88 13.30 -12.08
CA GLY A 170 23.27 13.68 -10.71
C GLY A 170 23.09 15.17 -10.37
N LEU A 171 23.10 16.06 -11.36
CA LEU A 171 22.86 17.50 -11.14
C LEU A 171 21.42 17.80 -10.68
N LEU A 172 20.45 17.03 -11.14
CA LEU A 172 19.04 17.27 -10.82
C LEU A 172 18.70 16.94 -9.35
N PRO A 173 19.09 15.79 -8.78
CA PRO A 173 19.01 15.54 -7.34
C PRO A 173 19.80 16.54 -6.51
N LEU A 174 20.96 17.02 -6.97
CA LEU A 174 21.73 18.05 -6.26
C LEU A 174 20.96 19.38 -6.16
N ALA A 175 20.42 19.86 -7.28
CA ALA A 175 19.59 21.06 -7.32
C ALA A 175 18.34 20.91 -6.44
N ASN A 176 17.67 19.76 -6.50
CA ASN A 176 16.49 19.51 -5.67
C ASN A 176 16.84 19.33 -4.18
N SER A 177 18.03 18.84 -3.86
CA SER A 177 18.54 18.79 -2.48
C SER A 177 18.74 20.20 -1.92
N PHE A 178 19.20 21.14 -2.73
CA PHE A 178 19.31 22.54 -2.33
C PHE A 178 17.94 23.14 -1.96
N VAL A 179 16.90 22.86 -2.78
CA VAL A 179 15.52 23.26 -2.45
C VAL A 179 15.04 22.62 -1.15
N ALA A 180 15.31 21.33 -0.95
CA ALA A 180 14.96 20.63 0.29
C ALA A 180 15.65 21.24 1.52
N ILE A 181 16.93 21.61 1.40
CA ILE A 181 17.70 22.30 2.46
C ILE A 181 17.09 23.66 2.77
N LEU A 182 16.68 24.44 1.77
CA LEU A 182 16.01 25.73 1.99
C LEU A 182 14.66 25.58 2.71
N ILE A 183 13.88 24.54 2.38
CA ILE A 183 12.64 24.21 3.08
C ILE A 183 12.93 23.85 4.55
N LEU A 184 13.94 23.00 4.79
CA LEU A 184 14.35 22.60 6.14
C LEU A 184 14.91 23.79 6.95
N TRP A 185 15.62 24.72 6.32
CA TRP A 185 16.14 25.93 6.95
C TRP A 185 15.03 26.88 7.45
N LYS A 186 13.89 26.89 6.75
CA LYS A 186 12.69 27.66 7.13
C LYS A 186 11.77 26.90 8.08
N ALA A 187 11.99 25.59 8.27
CA ALA A 187 11.12 24.76 9.09
C ALA A 187 11.42 24.96 10.59
N ASP A 188 10.35 24.90 11.38
CA ASP A 188 10.45 24.84 12.84
C ASP A 188 10.54 23.38 13.29
N GLY A 189 11.33 23.11 14.33
CA GLY A 189 11.46 21.78 14.95
C GLY A 189 10.12 21.19 15.39
N TYR A 190 9.15 22.03 15.76
CA TYR A 190 7.79 21.60 16.12
C TYR A 190 7.02 20.96 14.96
N VAL A 191 7.40 21.18 13.70
CA VAL A 191 6.74 20.57 12.54
C VAL A 191 6.93 19.05 12.54
N PHE A 192 8.07 18.57 13.06
CA PHE A 192 8.36 17.15 13.21
C PHE A 192 7.50 16.50 14.30
N TYR A 193 7.05 17.28 15.28
CA TYR A 193 6.18 16.79 16.34
C TYR A 193 4.77 16.57 15.81
N ARG A 194 4.35 15.31 15.84
CA ARG A 194 2.96 14.94 15.60
C ARG A 194 2.23 15.02 16.93
N LYS A 195 1.54 16.15 17.18
CA LYS A 195 0.52 16.20 18.22
C LYS A 195 -0.40 15.01 17.95
N GLU A 196 -0.53 14.10 18.92
CA GLU A 196 -1.66 13.18 18.91
C GLU A 196 -2.88 14.07 18.76
N SER A 197 -3.53 14.00 17.60
CA SER A 197 -4.90 14.45 17.56
C SER A 197 -5.57 13.49 18.53
N GLU A 198 -5.75 13.92 19.78
CA GLU A 198 -6.99 13.66 20.47
C GLU A 198 -8.05 14.07 19.45
N LYS A 199 -8.44 13.11 18.62
CA LYS A 199 -9.67 13.22 17.88
C LYS A 199 -10.67 13.16 19.02
N SER A 200 -10.98 14.33 19.56
CA SER A 200 -12.30 14.61 20.10
C SER A 200 -13.22 14.27 18.95
N HIS A 201 -13.56 12.99 18.88
CA HIS A 201 -14.67 12.52 18.08
C HIS A 201 -15.86 13.14 18.78
N VAL A 202 -16.16 14.38 18.41
CA VAL A 202 -17.46 14.97 18.70
C VAL A 202 -18.43 14.03 18.01
N ILE A 203 -19.02 13.13 18.80
CA ILE A 203 -20.05 12.21 18.37
C ILE A 203 -21.23 13.12 18.01
N LYS A 204 -21.27 13.57 16.76
CA LYS A 204 -22.47 14.19 16.21
C LYS A 204 -23.51 13.08 16.12
N GLN A 205 -24.33 12.96 17.17
CA GLN A 205 -25.54 12.15 17.16
C GLN A 205 -26.42 12.66 16.03
N ARG A 206 -26.39 11.97 14.89
CA ARG A 206 -27.23 12.26 13.74
C ARG A 206 -28.31 11.18 13.69
N LYS A 207 -29.56 11.61 13.52
CA LYS A 207 -30.79 10.79 13.64
C LYS A 207 -30.91 9.58 12.68
N ARG A 208 -29.96 9.33 11.78
CA ARG A 208 -29.93 8.14 10.90
C ARG A 208 -28.48 7.63 10.71
N GLY A 209 -28.21 6.42 11.21
CA GLY A 209 -26.97 5.70 10.95
C GLY A 209 -26.98 5.10 9.54
N SER A 210 -25.86 5.21 8.82
CA SER A 210 -25.66 4.56 7.51
C SER A 210 -24.54 3.54 7.66
N LEU A 211 -24.83 2.27 7.35
CA LEU A 211 -23.84 1.18 7.41
C LEU A 211 -22.68 1.41 6.45
N TRP A 212 -22.93 2.01 5.29
CA TRP A 212 -21.87 2.41 4.34
C TRP A 212 -20.87 3.37 4.94
N ARG A 213 -21.35 4.39 5.68
CA ARG A 213 -20.44 5.31 6.39
C ARG A 213 -19.65 4.59 7.46
N TYR A 214 -20.27 3.62 8.15
CA TYR A 214 -19.56 2.79 9.10
C TYR A 214 -18.45 1.98 8.40
N PHE A 215 -18.73 1.29 7.30
CA PHE A 215 -17.73 0.52 6.54
C PHE A 215 -16.59 1.38 6.01
N PHE A 216 -16.89 2.52 5.39
CA PHE A 216 -15.85 3.45 4.92
C PHE A 216 -15.02 4.03 6.06
N ARG A 217 -15.64 4.37 7.20
CA ARG A 217 -14.94 4.83 8.39
C ARG A 217 -14.04 3.72 8.96
N TYR A 218 -14.55 2.49 9.01
CA TYR A 218 -13.84 1.32 9.51
C TYR A 218 -12.60 1.01 8.66
N LEU A 219 -12.74 0.97 7.33
CA LEU A 219 -11.63 0.81 6.38
C LEU A 219 -10.60 1.95 6.48
N SER A 220 -11.06 3.19 6.66
CA SER A 220 -10.17 4.34 6.82
C SER A 220 -9.38 4.33 8.14
N CYS A 221 -9.93 3.72 9.19
CA CYS A 221 -9.23 3.51 10.46
C CYS A 221 -8.20 2.37 10.36
N HIS A 222 -8.49 1.31 9.60
CA HIS A 222 -7.62 0.15 9.42
C HIS A 222 -6.80 0.27 8.14
N LYS A 223 -5.67 0.97 8.21
CA LYS A 223 -4.79 1.24 7.06
C LYS A 223 -4.36 0.01 6.27
N ASN A 224 -4.17 -1.13 6.96
CA ASN A 224 -3.79 -2.39 6.33
C ASN A 224 -4.86 -2.89 5.34
N TYR A 225 -6.14 -2.62 5.63
CA TYR A 225 -7.27 -3.09 4.80
C TYR A 225 -7.36 -2.23 3.54
N LEU A 226 -7.16 -0.92 3.72
CA LEU A 226 -7.12 0.04 2.63
C LEU A 226 -5.93 -0.24 1.69
N LEU A 227 -4.75 -0.55 2.26
CA LEU A 227 -3.59 -0.99 1.50
C LEU A 227 -3.87 -2.27 0.70
N ASN A 228 -4.50 -3.27 1.29
CA ASN A 228 -4.82 -4.51 0.56
C ASN A 228 -5.81 -4.27 -0.60
N THR A 229 -6.84 -3.43 -0.39
CA THR A 229 -7.74 -3.02 -1.49
C THR A 229 -6.99 -2.28 -2.59
N ALA A 230 -6.05 -1.39 -2.23
CA ALA A 230 -5.21 -0.71 -3.21
C ALA A 230 -4.28 -1.68 -3.97
N VAL A 231 -3.72 -2.69 -3.28
CA VAL A 231 -2.92 -3.75 -3.91
C VAL A 231 -3.76 -4.51 -4.93
N MET A 232 -5.02 -4.85 -4.61
CA MET A 232 -5.92 -5.50 -5.58
C MET A 232 -6.16 -4.65 -6.83
N TRP A 233 -6.26 -3.32 -6.69
CA TRP A 233 -6.34 -2.42 -7.85
C TRP A 233 -5.04 -2.33 -8.64
N CYS A 234 -3.88 -2.37 -7.98
CA CYS A 234 -2.59 -2.49 -8.66
C CYS A 234 -2.50 -3.80 -9.44
N VAL A 235 -2.95 -4.92 -8.86
CA VAL A 235 -3.05 -6.21 -9.55
C VAL A 235 -3.98 -6.09 -10.76
N ALA A 236 -5.14 -5.45 -10.62
CA ALA A 236 -6.07 -5.20 -11.73
C ALA A 236 -5.43 -4.45 -12.91
N LEU A 237 -4.49 -3.54 -12.66
CA LEU A 237 -3.77 -2.83 -13.71
C LEU A 237 -2.75 -3.71 -14.44
N VAL A 238 -2.04 -4.58 -13.71
CA VAL A 238 -0.93 -5.39 -14.23
C VAL A 238 -1.40 -6.72 -14.82
N LEU A 239 -2.47 -7.31 -14.30
CA LEU A 239 -2.99 -8.62 -14.73
C LEU A 239 -3.27 -8.73 -16.24
N PRO A 240 -3.82 -7.69 -16.93
CA PRO A 240 -3.99 -7.69 -18.38
C PRO A 240 -2.71 -7.95 -19.18
N TYR A 241 -1.56 -7.48 -18.68
CA TYR A 241 -0.27 -7.66 -19.34
C TYR A 241 0.20 -9.13 -19.30
N PHE A 242 -0.05 -9.83 -18.20
CA PHE A 242 0.28 -11.25 -18.10
C PHE A 242 -0.70 -12.13 -18.89
N PHE A 243 -1.97 -11.72 -18.97
CA PHE A 243 -3.01 -12.49 -19.65
C PHE A 243 -3.02 -12.30 -21.16
N SER A 244 -2.49 -11.18 -21.67
CA SER A 244 -2.34 -10.98 -23.13
C SER A 244 -1.40 -12.01 -23.76
N GLU A 245 -0.40 -12.50 -23.02
CA GLU A 245 0.52 -13.54 -23.48
C GLU A 245 -0.10 -14.96 -23.45
N MET A 246 -1.16 -15.18 -22.67
CA MET A 246 -1.68 -16.52 -22.32
C MET A 246 -3.04 -16.89 -22.95
N ALA A 247 -3.36 -16.41 -24.15
CA ALA A 247 -4.53 -16.79 -24.98
C ALA A 247 -5.81 -15.92 -24.92
N GLY A 248 -5.68 -14.62 -25.24
CA GLY A 248 -6.79 -13.77 -25.71
C GLY A 248 -8.00 -13.62 -24.76
N LEU A 249 -9.13 -13.12 -25.27
CA LEU A 249 -10.35 -12.75 -24.49
C LEU A 249 -10.91 -13.86 -23.57
N SER A 250 -10.50 -15.12 -23.78
CA SER A 250 -10.92 -16.27 -22.98
C SER A 250 -10.48 -16.19 -21.50
N VAL A 251 -9.43 -15.42 -21.19
CA VAL A 251 -8.84 -15.34 -19.83
C VAL A 251 -9.50 -14.26 -18.96
N ILE A 252 -10.32 -13.37 -19.54
CA ILE A 252 -10.96 -12.25 -18.83
C ILE A 252 -11.82 -12.69 -17.62
N PRO A 253 -12.66 -13.74 -17.71
CA PRO A 253 -13.43 -14.23 -16.55
C PRO A 253 -12.55 -14.66 -15.37
N VAL A 254 -11.36 -15.20 -15.65
CA VAL A 254 -10.38 -15.60 -14.61
C VAL A 254 -9.86 -14.36 -13.89
N GLY A 255 -9.70 -13.24 -14.61
CA GLY A 255 -9.36 -11.94 -14.05
C GLY A 255 -10.39 -11.47 -13.02
N PHE A 256 -11.68 -11.51 -13.36
CA PHE A 256 -12.76 -11.15 -12.43
C PHE A 256 -12.77 -12.03 -11.18
N ALA A 257 -12.57 -13.34 -11.34
CA ALA A 257 -12.49 -14.27 -10.22
C ALA A 257 -11.31 -13.96 -9.28
N ILE A 258 -10.13 -13.65 -9.83
CA ILE A 258 -8.96 -13.25 -9.03
C ILE A 258 -9.22 -11.94 -8.31
N LEU A 259 -9.80 -10.95 -8.98
CA LEU A 259 -10.06 -9.63 -8.40
C LEU A 259 -11.12 -9.65 -7.30
N SER A 260 -11.95 -10.69 -7.25
CA SER A 260 -12.87 -10.96 -6.15
C SER A 260 -12.20 -11.42 -4.85
N LEU A 261 -10.88 -11.71 -4.84
CA LEU A 261 -10.06 -12.03 -3.65
C LEU A 261 -9.84 -10.82 -2.72
N ASN A 262 -10.85 -9.98 -2.51
CA ASN A 262 -10.75 -8.84 -1.62
C ASN A 262 -10.94 -9.25 -0.15
N THR A 263 -9.94 -9.96 0.37
CA THR A 263 -9.92 -10.57 1.71
C THR A 263 -10.47 -9.68 2.84
N PRO A 264 -10.03 -8.43 3.04
CA PRO A 264 -10.46 -7.62 4.19
C PRO A 264 -11.92 -7.19 4.13
N ILE A 265 -12.51 -7.12 2.93
CA ILE A 265 -13.91 -6.71 2.77
C ILE A 265 -14.84 -7.90 2.97
N CYS A 266 -14.38 -9.13 2.69
CA CYS A 266 -15.16 -10.37 2.80
C CYS A 266 -15.17 -11.02 4.21
N ILE A 267 -14.53 -10.37 5.19
CA ILE A 267 -14.44 -10.83 6.59
C ILE A 267 -14.89 -9.74 7.58
N LEU A 268 -15.57 -8.70 7.09
CA LEU A 268 -15.76 -7.47 7.84
C LEU A 268 -16.71 -7.63 9.04
N LEU A 269 -17.64 -8.60 8.96
CA LEU A 269 -18.47 -9.00 10.10
C LEU A 269 -17.68 -9.88 11.08
N SER A 270 -16.79 -10.73 10.57
CA SER A 270 -15.99 -11.67 11.36
C SER A 270 -14.82 -10.98 12.11
N CYS A 271 -14.34 -9.85 11.60
CA CYS A 271 -13.27 -9.05 12.20
C CYS A 271 -13.71 -8.22 13.42
N ASP A 272 -15.00 -7.97 13.59
CA ASP A 272 -15.53 -7.15 14.68
C ASP A 272 -16.65 -7.90 15.41
N ARG A 273 -16.32 -8.47 16.58
CA ARG A 273 -17.26 -9.28 17.38
C ARG A 273 -18.40 -8.43 17.93
N ASP A 274 -18.14 -7.16 18.23
CA ASP A 274 -19.16 -6.23 18.72
C ASP A 274 -20.13 -5.87 17.60
N LEU A 275 -19.62 -5.72 16.36
CA LEU A 275 -20.44 -5.56 15.16
C LEU A 275 -21.27 -6.82 14.89
N GLU A 276 -20.67 -8.02 14.90
CA GLU A 276 -21.42 -9.28 14.75
C GLU A 276 -22.55 -9.35 15.78
N GLN A 277 -22.24 -9.12 17.05
CA GLN A 277 -23.20 -9.18 18.14
C GLN A 277 -24.32 -8.13 17.96
N ALA A 278 -23.97 -6.88 17.65
CA ALA A 278 -24.95 -5.81 17.44
C ALA A 278 -25.87 -6.10 16.24
N VAL A 279 -25.33 -6.61 15.13
CA VAL A 279 -26.10 -7.04 13.95
C VAL A 279 -27.05 -8.17 14.30
N ARG A 280 -26.63 -9.11 15.16
CA ARG A 280 -27.45 -10.25 15.59
C ARG A 280 -28.66 -9.86 16.44
N PHE A 281 -28.59 -8.72 17.14
CA PHE A 281 -29.69 -8.19 17.95
C PHE A 281 -30.65 -7.25 17.19
N LEU A 282 -30.35 -6.90 15.93
CA LEU A 282 -31.15 -5.96 15.15
C LEU A 282 -32.46 -6.60 14.62
N PRO A 283 -33.65 -5.98 14.81
CA PRO A 283 -34.88 -6.44 14.18
C PRO A 283 -34.78 -6.29 12.66
N GLY A 284 -35.10 -7.36 11.92
CA GLY A 284 -34.93 -7.40 10.47
C GLY A 284 -33.46 -7.46 10.00
N GLN A 285 -32.56 -7.93 10.86
CA GLN A 285 -31.11 -8.04 10.67
C GLN A 285 -30.68 -8.48 9.26
N LYS A 286 -31.29 -9.53 8.70
CA LYS A 286 -30.92 -10.10 7.39
C LYS A 286 -31.05 -9.05 6.28
N ARG A 287 -32.20 -8.38 6.18
CA ARG A 287 -32.45 -7.37 5.13
C ARG A 287 -31.66 -6.08 5.40
N ARG A 288 -31.59 -5.63 6.67
CA ARG A 288 -30.97 -4.35 7.03
C ARG A 288 -29.45 -4.36 7.02
N PHE A 289 -28.79 -5.50 7.18
CA PHE A 289 -27.33 -5.61 7.12
C PHE A 289 -26.83 -6.29 5.84
N CYS A 290 -27.39 -7.45 5.46
CA CYS A 290 -26.85 -8.21 4.33
C CYS A 290 -26.98 -7.46 3.00
N ILE A 291 -28.08 -6.72 2.75
CA ILE A 291 -28.23 -5.92 1.53
C ILE A 291 -27.18 -4.82 1.43
N PRO A 292 -27.05 -3.88 2.39
CA PRO A 292 -26.05 -2.82 2.29
C PRO A 292 -24.63 -3.37 2.32
N TYR A 293 -24.38 -4.50 2.99
CA TYR A 293 -23.08 -5.14 2.98
C TYR A 293 -22.76 -5.79 1.62
N CYS A 294 -23.73 -6.49 1.01
CA CYS A 294 -23.59 -7.07 -0.33
C CYS A 294 -23.35 -5.97 -1.37
N LEU A 295 -24.12 -4.87 -1.33
CA LEU A 295 -23.92 -3.73 -2.21
C LEU A 295 -22.53 -3.08 -2.01
N PHE A 296 -22.01 -3.10 -0.78
CA PHE A 296 -20.68 -2.58 -0.48
C PHE A 296 -19.59 -3.45 -1.11
N ILE A 297 -19.61 -4.77 -0.90
CA ILE A 297 -18.66 -5.71 -1.53
C ILE A 297 -18.77 -5.62 -3.06
N PHE A 298 -19.99 -5.64 -3.59
CA PHE A 298 -20.25 -5.49 -5.03
C PHE A 298 -19.60 -4.23 -5.59
N SER A 299 -19.76 -3.08 -4.92
CA SER A 299 -19.18 -1.81 -5.37
C SER A 299 -17.65 -1.86 -5.38
N CYS A 300 -17.03 -2.52 -4.40
CA CYS A 300 -15.58 -2.69 -4.35
C CYS A 300 -15.07 -3.63 -5.44
N ASN A 301 -15.75 -4.75 -5.70
CA ASN A 301 -15.40 -5.69 -6.75
C ASN A 301 -15.59 -5.05 -8.14
N MET A 302 -16.72 -4.37 -8.35
CA MET A 302 -17.00 -3.64 -9.59
C MET A 302 -15.97 -2.55 -9.87
N ALA A 303 -15.47 -1.85 -8.84
CA ALA A 303 -14.39 -0.88 -9.02
C ALA A 303 -13.09 -1.55 -9.48
N ALA A 304 -12.75 -2.72 -8.93
CA ALA A 304 -11.58 -3.48 -9.36
C ALA A 304 -11.74 -3.99 -10.80
N ASP A 305 -12.90 -4.55 -11.14
CA ASP A 305 -13.19 -5.05 -12.48
C ASP A 305 -13.23 -3.92 -13.52
N ALA A 306 -13.74 -2.73 -13.16
CA ALA A 306 -13.70 -1.56 -14.03
C ALA A 306 -12.26 -1.10 -14.31
N ILE A 307 -11.40 -1.07 -13.30
CA ILE A 307 -9.97 -0.76 -13.48
C ILE A 307 -9.30 -1.78 -14.39
N PHE A 308 -9.59 -3.07 -14.19
CA PHE A 308 -9.08 -4.16 -15.01
C PHE A 308 -9.53 -4.04 -16.47
N LEU A 309 -10.83 -3.81 -16.71
CA LEU A 309 -11.37 -3.63 -18.05
C LEU A 309 -10.82 -2.38 -18.72
N CYS A 310 -10.72 -1.25 -18.03
CA CYS A 310 -10.07 -0.06 -18.59
C CYS A 310 -8.62 -0.35 -18.99
N SER A 311 -7.86 -1.04 -18.14
CA SER A 311 -6.48 -1.43 -18.44
C SER A 311 -6.41 -2.38 -19.64
N TRP A 312 -7.29 -3.38 -19.72
CA TRP A 312 -7.38 -4.30 -20.84
C TRP A 312 -7.75 -3.59 -22.15
N GLN A 313 -8.71 -2.67 -22.13
CA GLN A 313 -9.12 -1.91 -23.32
C GLN A 313 -7.99 -1.09 -23.91
N ILE A 314 -7.17 -0.48 -23.05
CA ILE A 314 -6.02 0.35 -23.47
C ILE A 314 -4.92 -0.52 -24.09
N GLN A 315 -4.68 -1.71 -23.56
CA GLN A 315 -3.58 -2.58 -23.98
C GLN A 315 -3.93 -3.45 -25.20
N ASN A 316 -5.09 -4.09 -25.18
CA ASN A 316 -5.46 -5.15 -26.12
C ASN A 316 -6.73 -4.82 -26.93
N GLY A 317 -7.57 -3.90 -26.44
CA GLY A 317 -8.88 -3.62 -27.02
C GLY A 317 -9.87 -4.80 -26.95
N GLY A 318 -10.96 -4.72 -27.71
CA GLY A 318 -11.87 -5.84 -27.93
C GLY A 318 -12.89 -6.13 -26.83
N ILE A 319 -13.14 -5.19 -25.91
CA ILE A 319 -14.17 -5.38 -24.88
C ILE A 319 -15.56 -5.32 -25.52
N THR A 320 -16.31 -6.42 -25.37
CA THR A 320 -17.70 -6.52 -25.80
C THR A 320 -18.67 -6.23 -24.66
N VAL A 321 -19.92 -5.91 -24.99
CA VAL A 321 -21.01 -5.73 -24.01
C VAL A 321 -21.17 -6.98 -23.13
N LEU A 322 -20.96 -8.17 -23.70
CA LEU A 322 -21.04 -9.43 -22.98
C LEU A 322 -19.96 -9.55 -21.88
N VAL A 323 -18.74 -9.05 -22.13
CA VAL A 323 -17.67 -9.04 -21.14
C VAL A 323 -17.99 -8.09 -19.98
N ILE A 324 -18.56 -6.91 -20.28
CA ILE A 324 -19.01 -5.96 -19.26
C ILE A 324 -20.12 -6.57 -18.40
N ALA A 325 -21.10 -7.25 -19.04
CA ALA A 325 -22.14 -7.97 -18.33
C ALA A 325 -21.55 -9.10 -17.45
N GLY A 326 -20.52 -9.79 -17.94
CA GLY A 326 -19.77 -10.78 -17.16
C GLY A 326 -19.11 -10.19 -15.92
N ALA A 327 -18.48 -9.02 -16.01
CA ALA A 327 -17.92 -8.32 -14.85
C ALA A 327 -19.00 -8.06 -13.78
N VAL A 328 -20.17 -7.55 -14.18
CA VAL A 328 -21.29 -7.32 -13.26
C VAL A 328 -21.74 -8.62 -12.60
N PHE A 329 -21.85 -9.72 -13.36
CA PHE A 329 -22.20 -11.04 -12.83
C PHE A 329 -21.19 -11.54 -11.80
N PHE A 330 -19.90 -11.55 -12.12
CA PHE A 330 -18.86 -12.04 -11.22
C PHE A 330 -18.75 -11.16 -9.96
N ALA A 331 -18.84 -9.84 -10.09
CA ALA A 331 -18.85 -8.92 -8.95
C ALA A 331 -20.06 -9.14 -8.03
N LEU A 332 -21.24 -9.36 -8.60
CA LEU A 332 -22.47 -9.56 -7.82
C LEU A 332 -22.49 -10.94 -7.15
N GLN A 333 -22.18 -11.99 -7.90
CA GLN A 333 -22.21 -13.36 -7.37
C GLN A 333 -21.16 -13.58 -6.29
N SER A 334 -19.94 -13.04 -6.48
CA SER A 334 -18.91 -13.06 -5.43
C SER A 334 -19.33 -12.30 -4.18
N ALA A 335 -20.02 -11.16 -4.32
CA ALA A 335 -20.53 -10.39 -3.18
C ALA A 335 -21.62 -11.16 -2.42
N VAL A 336 -22.60 -11.72 -3.13
CA VAL A 336 -23.68 -12.51 -2.52
C VAL A 336 -23.12 -13.72 -1.78
N LEU A 337 -22.28 -14.52 -2.43
CA LEU A 337 -21.69 -15.71 -1.80
C LEU A 337 -20.82 -15.35 -0.59
N SER A 338 -20.06 -14.24 -0.65
CA SER A 338 -19.24 -13.79 0.49
C SER A 338 -20.08 -13.38 1.68
N VAL A 339 -21.17 -12.62 1.46
CA VAL A 339 -22.10 -12.23 2.53
C VAL A 339 -22.84 -13.44 3.10
N LEU A 340 -23.28 -14.39 2.28
CA LEU A 340 -23.95 -15.61 2.75
C LEU A 340 -22.99 -16.47 3.58
N LEU A 341 -21.78 -16.69 3.08
CA LEU A 341 -20.76 -17.46 3.78
C LEU A 341 -20.42 -16.83 5.13
N GLU A 342 -20.44 -15.50 5.21
CA GLU A 342 -20.23 -14.78 6.47
C GLU A 342 -21.43 -14.72 7.40
N TRP A 343 -22.63 -14.72 6.84
CA TRP A 343 -23.85 -14.79 7.62
C TRP A 343 -24.06 -16.15 8.28
N PHE A 344 -23.74 -17.24 7.57
CA PHE A 344 -23.91 -18.61 8.07
C PHE A 344 -22.68 -19.14 8.80
N TYR A 345 -21.48 -18.83 8.31
CA TYR A 345 -20.21 -19.35 8.84
C TYR A 345 -19.21 -18.20 9.12
N PRO A 346 -19.51 -17.33 10.11
CA PRO A 346 -18.58 -16.29 10.56
C PRO A 346 -17.32 -16.93 11.17
N ILE A 347 -16.16 -16.31 10.97
CA ILE A 347 -14.90 -16.81 11.53
C ILE A 347 -14.86 -16.46 13.01
N ARG A 348 -14.80 -17.47 13.89
CA ARG A 348 -14.84 -17.32 15.35
C ARG A 348 -13.54 -17.81 15.99
N GLY A 349 -13.22 -17.28 17.17
CA GLY A 349 -12.14 -17.79 18.02
C GLY A 349 -10.72 -17.42 17.60
N TRP A 350 -10.56 -16.45 16.69
CA TRP A 350 -9.26 -15.86 16.37
C TRP A 350 -8.74 -15.03 17.55
N LYS A 351 -7.42 -15.06 17.80
CA LYS A 351 -6.77 -14.32 18.90
C LYS A 351 -6.06 -13.07 18.39
N ILE A 352 -5.54 -13.14 17.18
CA ILE A 352 -4.82 -12.06 16.51
C ILE A 352 -5.44 -11.85 15.14
N GLU A 353 -5.41 -10.61 14.66
CA GLU A 353 -5.95 -10.23 13.36
C GLU A 353 -5.36 -11.08 12.23
N SER A 354 -4.06 -11.44 12.30
CA SER A 354 -3.38 -12.36 11.37
C SER A 354 -4.10 -13.69 11.16
N ASP A 355 -4.79 -14.21 12.18
CA ASP A 355 -5.47 -15.50 12.11
C ASP A 355 -6.66 -15.44 11.15
N LEU A 356 -7.36 -14.29 11.09
CA LEU A 356 -8.41 -14.04 10.10
C LEU A 356 -7.85 -14.03 8.68
N TRP A 357 -6.66 -13.45 8.50
CA TRP A 357 -5.98 -13.36 7.21
C TRP A 357 -5.44 -14.69 6.70
N HIS A 358 -5.32 -15.72 7.53
CA HIS A 358 -4.87 -17.05 7.10
C HIS A 358 -5.98 -18.09 7.12
N HIS A 359 -7.19 -17.71 7.53
CA HIS A 359 -8.29 -18.65 7.66
C HIS A 359 -8.77 -19.19 6.29
N PRO A 360 -8.89 -20.52 6.11
CA PRO A 360 -9.18 -21.12 4.81
C PRO A 360 -10.53 -20.70 4.21
N ARG A 361 -11.54 -20.44 5.07
CA ARG A 361 -12.89 -20.02 4.67
C ARG A 361 -12.91 -18.85 3.68
N LYS A 362 -11.98 -17.90 3.77
CA LYS A 362 -11.96 -16.71 2.90
C LYS A 362 -11.65 -17.04 1.42
N TYR A 363 -11.06 -18.20 1.14
CA TYR A 363 -10.71 -18.63 -0.21
C TYR A 363 -11.83 -19.42 -0.90
N VAL A 364 -12.88 -19.82 -0.18
CA VAL A 364 -13.96 -20.65 -0.73
C VAL A 364 -14.67 -19.95 -1.89
N VAL A 365 -15.12 -18.71 -1.69
CA VAL A 365 -15.83 -17.95 -2.74
C VAL A 365 -14.93 -17.69 -3.96
N PRO A 366 -13.68 -17.22 -3.79
CA PRO A 366 -12.73 -17.12 -4.90
C PRO A 366 -12.51 -18.41 -5.69
N VAL A 367 -12.39 -19.55 -5.02
CA VAL A 367 -12.21 -20.84 -5.71
C VAL A 367 -13.44 -21.19 -6.53
N VAL A 368 -14.65 -21.00 -5.98
CA VAL A 368 -15.91 -21.20 -6.72
C VAL A 368 -15.98 -20.26 -7.93
N MET A 369 -15.62 -18.98 -7.76
CA MET A 369 -15.55 -18.03 -8.86
C MET A 369 -14.52 -18.42 -9.91
N LEU A 370 -13.36 -18.95 -9.51
CA LEU A 370 -12.31 -19.39 -10.44
C LEU A 370 -12.75 -20.61 -11.26
N LEU A 371 -13.47 -21.55 -10.64
CA LEU A 371 -14.05 -22.70 -11.35
C LEU A 371 -15.12 -22.26 -12.36
N LEU A 372 -16.00 -21.33 -11.97
CA LEU A 372 -16.98 -20.74 -12.88
C LEU A 372 -16.31 -19.97 -14.02
N ALA A 373 -15.27 -19.21 -13.70
CA ALA A 373 -14.46 -18.50 -14.70
C ALA A 373 -13.82 -19.47 -15.69
N GLY A 374 -13.18 -20.53 -15.21
CA GLY A 374 -12.60 -21.57 -16.06
C GLY A 374 -13.65 -22.23 -16.97
N ALA A 375 -14.84 -22.54 -16.45
CA ALA A 375 -15.93 -23.09 -17.25
C ALA A 375 -16.42 -22.12 -18.34
N VAL A 376 -16.55 -20.83 -18.02
CA VAL A 376 -16.89 -19.78 -18.99
C VAL A 376 -15.78 -19.59 -20.03
N SER A 377 -14.52 -19.64 -19.60
CA SER A 377 -13.34 -19.56 -20.47
C SER A 377 -13.28 -20.74 -21.46
N SER A 378 -13.63 -21.95 -21.02
CA SER A 378 -13.70 -23.13 -21.88
C SER A 378 -14.94 -23.17 -22.78
N CYS A 379 -16.08 -22.63 -22.31
CA CYS A 379 -17.34 -22.59 -23.06
C CYS A 379 -17.96 -21.18 -22.97
N PRO A 380 -17.67 -20.27 -23.91
CA PRO A 380 -18.15 -18.88 -23.88
C PRO A 380 -19.68 -18.73 -23.91
N VAL A 381 -20.41 -19.74 -24.42
CA VAL A 381 -21.88 -19.78 -24.44
C VAL A 381 -22.48 -19.90 -23.03
N LEU A 382 -21.68 -20.32 -22.04
CA LEU A 382 -22.11 -20.43 -20.65
C LEU A 382 -22.40 -19.06 -20.02
N LEU A 383 -21.67 -18.01 -20.41
CA LEU A 383 -21.82 -16.67 -19.83
C LEU A 383 -23.24 -16.08 -20.01
N PRO A 384 -23.83 -16.05 -21.22
CA PRO A 384 -25.21 -15.57 -21.38
C PRO A 384 -26.24 -16.44 -20.66
N VAL A 385 -26.01 -17.74 -20.50
CA VAL A 385 -26.88 -18.63 -19.71
C VAL A 385 -26.85 -18.24 -18.23
N LEU A 386 -25.64 -18.01 -17.69
CA LEU A 386 -25.46 -17.56 -16.30
C LEU A 386 -26.08 -16.17 -16.06
N LEU A 387 -25.95 -15.26 -17.03
CA LEU A 387 -26.61 -13.95 -16.97
C LEU A 387 -28.14 -14.08 -16.98
N GLY A 388 -28.68 -14.99 -17.78
CA GLY A 388 -30.11 -15.32 -17.79
C GLY A 388 -30.59 -15.84 -16.43
N LEU A 389 -29.84 -16.76 -15.81
CA LEU A 389 -30.14 -17.27 -14.47
C LEU A 389 -30.11 -16.15 -13.41
N LEU A 390 -29.11 -15.26 -13.46
CA LEU A 390 -29.03 -14.13 -12.53
C LEU A 390 -30.21 -13.16 -12.70
N ALA A 391 -30.68 -12.93 -13.93
CA ALA A 391 -31.89 -12.13 -14.16
C ALA A 391 -33.13 -12.79 -13.53
N VAL A 392 -33.27 -14.11 -13.65
CA VAL A 392 -34.35 -14.87 -12.98
C VAL A 392 -34.23 -14.77 -11.46
N GLU A 393 -33.02 -14.92 -10.89
CA GLU A 393 -32.78 -14.76 -9.45
C GLU A 393 -33.20 -13.37 -8.95
N ILE A 394 -32.85 -12.30 -9.67
CA ILE A 394 -33.25 -10.93 -9.34
C ILE A 394 -34.78 -10.79 -9.38
N ILE A 395 -35.44 -11.32 -10.42
CA ILE A 395 -36.89 -11.26 -10.56
C ILE A 395 -37.57 -11.99 -9.41
N VAL A 396 -37.14 -13.21 -9.09
CA VAL A 396 -37.67 -14.01 -7.97
C VAL A 396 -37.48 -13.29 -6.64
N LEU A 397 -36.31 -12.68 -6.41
CA LEU A 397 -36.05 -11.90 -5.20
C LEU A 397 -36.95 -10.65 -5.12
N LEU A 398 -37.20 -9.96 -6.24
CA LEU A 398 -38.11 -8.81 -6.27
C LEU A 398 -39.58 -9.18 -6.00
N PHE A 399 -40.00 -10.40 -6.34
CA PHE A 399 -41.35 -10.89 -6.03
C PHE A 399 -41.52 -11.39 -4.59
N ILE A 400 -40.43 -11.78 -3.91
CA ILE A 400 -40.43 -12.29 -2.53
C ILE A 400 -40.28 -11.17 -1.47
N PHE A 401 -39.76 -9.99 -1.84
CA PHE A 401 -39.40 -8.88 -0.95
C PHE A 401 -40.25 -7.62 -1.10
#